data_AF-I0BFF8-F1
#
_entry.id   AF-I0BFF8-F1
#
_cell.length_a   1.000
_cell.length_b   1.000
_cell.length_c   1.000
_cell.angle_alpha   90.00
_cell.angle_beta   90.00
_cell.angle_gamma   90.00
#
_symmetry.space_group_name_H-M   'P 1'
#
loop_
_entity.id
_entity.type
_entity.pdbx_description
1 polymer ?
#
loop_
_entity_poly.entity_id
_entity_poly.type
_entity_poly.pdbx_seq_one_letter_code
_entity_poly.pdbx_strand_id
1 'polypeptide(L)'
;MSKTDTPFQIDSDLGRCYGVLHQLIAKGYVESDLFTDRWEESKSAIASGKAGMYYIGSWAISQILDKKDTGVKSEDIGFAPFPSLAGDKQFAHMSSDYWYAVNKNSKNLPAAKAWVKYLLEESSFADDAGFMQTVKTRESTIPQLKEFMSYTPTFVESVNMDEDFHQISQKAGFSFYDGKIIQEIVISNNLQTVFDKWNTKWKQARQAVLNEKGQ
;
A
#
# COMPACT_ATOMS: atom_id res chain seq x y z
N MET A 1 6.23 -0.44 -18.15
CA MET A 1 5.20 0.49 -18.66
C MET A 1 5.77 1.48 -19.68
N SER A 2 6.94 2.10 -19.43
CA SER A 2 7.63 3.07 -20.33
C SER A 2 7.89 2.60 -21.76
N LYS A 3 7.99 1.29 -22.00
CA LYS A 3 8.32 0.69 -23.30
C LYS A 3 7.14 0.51 -24.27
N THR A 4 5.93 0.93 -23.90
CA THR A 4 4.73 0.80 -24.74
C THR A 4 3.86 2.06 -24.68
N ASP A 5 3.12 2.32 -25.76
CA ASP A 5 2.13 3.39 -25.84
C ASP A 5 0.84 3.07 -25.08
N THR A 6 0.58 1.79 -24.82
CA THR A 6 -0.69 1.32 -24.27
C THR A 6 -0.51 0.45 -23.03
N PRO A 7 0.14 0.95 -21.95
CA PRO A 7 0.46 0.15 -20.77
C PRO A 7 -0.75 -0.27 -19.93
N PHE A 8 -1.93 0.34 -20.14
CA PHE A 8 -3.15 0.01 -19.41
C PHE A 8 -4.06 -0.89 -20.26
N GLN A 9 -4.02 -2.21 -20.02
CA GLN A 9 -4.88 -3.18 -20.72
C GLN A 9 -5.68 -3.99 -19.71
N ILE A 10 -6.95 -4.27 -19.99
CA ILE A 10 -7.84 -5.04 -19.09
C ILE A 10 -7.27 -6.42 -18.76
N ASP A 11 -6.67 -7.08 -19.75
CA ASP A 11 -6.10 -8.43 -19.64
C ASP A 11 -4.65 -8.45 -19.15
N SER A 12 -4.04 -7.29 -18.88
CA SER A 12 -2.74 -7.20 -18.23
C SER A 12 -2.84 -7.39 -16.71
N ASP A 13 -1.72 -7.68 -16.05
CA ASP A 13 -1.69 -7.79 -14.58
C ASP A 13 -2.15 -6.50 -13.89
N LEU A 14 -1.75 -5.33 -14.40
CA LEU A 14 -2.21 -4.04 -13.90
C LEU A 14 -3.72 -3.87 -14.09
N GLY A 15 -4.25 -4.31 -15.24
CA GLY A 15 -5.68 -4.29 -15.52
C GLY A 15 -6.49 -5.18 -14.58
N ARG A 16 -5.98 -6.38 -14.28
CA ARG A 16 -6.56 -7.29 -13.29
C ARG A 16 -6.58 -6.66 -11.90
N CYS A 17 -5.48 -6.02 -11.47
CA CYS A 17 -5.43 -5.33 -10.17
C CYS A 17 -6.51 -4.26 -10.03
N TYR A 18 -6.63 -3.36 -11.00
CA TYR A 18 -7.70 -2.35 -10.99
C TYR A 18 -9.10 -2.96 -11.18
N GLY A 19 -9.20 -4.07 -11.91
CA GLY A 19 -10.42 -4.84 -12.07
C GLY A 19 -10.95 -5.42 -10.76
N VAL A 20 -10.07 -5.86 -9.85
CA VAL A 20 -10.49 -6.33 -8.51
C VAL A 20 -11.19 -5.21 -7.76
N LEU A 21 -10.60 -4.02 -7.67
CA LEU A 21 -11.21 -2.88 -6.99
C LEU A 21 -12.56 -2.50 -7.64
N HIS A 22 -12.60 -2.40 -8.97
CA HIS A 22 -13.84 -2.10 -9.69
C HIS A 22 -14.94 -3.14 -9.42
N GLN A 23 -14.60 -4.43 -9.30
CA GLN A 23 -15.56 -5.48 -8.96
C GLN A 23 -16.08 -5.39 -7.52
N LEU A 24 -15.22 -5.04 -6.55
CA LEU A 24 -15.64 -4.84 -5.16
C LEU A 24 -16.67 -3.70 -5.07
N ILE A 25 -16.42 -2.61 -5.79
CA ILE A 25 -17.34 -1.46 -5.88
C ILE A 25 -18.66 -1.86 -6.55
N ALA A 26 -18.59 -2.48 -7.73
CA ALA A 26 -19.78 -2.87 -8.49
C ALA A 26 -20.67 -3.87 -7.74
N LYS A 27 -20.09 -4.70 -6.86
CA LYS A 27 -20.82 -5.66 -6.01
C LYS A 27 -21.31 -5.07 -4.69
N GLY A 28 -20.97 -3.82 -4.37
CA GLY A 28 -21.32 -3.20 -3.09
C GLY A 28 -20.60 -3.82 -1.88
N TYR A 29 -19.38 -4.32 -2.08
CA TYR A 29 -18.53 -4.87 -1.00
C TYR A 29 -17.64 -3.82 -0.33
N VAL A 30 -17.90 -2.55 -0.63
CA VAL A 30 -17.27 -1.36 -0.07
C VAL A 30 -18.36 -0.48 0.53
N GLU A 31 -17.98 0.54 1.28
CA GLU A 31 -18.90 1.55 1.79
C GLU A 31 -19.67 2.27 0.68
N SER A 32 -20.89 2.73 0.98
CA SER A 32 -21.73 3.40 -0.02
C SER A 32 -21.24 4.80 -0.39
N ASP A 33 -20.46 5.43 0.48
CA ASP A 33 -19.85 6.74 0.25
C ASP A 33 -18.32 6.61 0.26
N LEU A 34 -17.74 6.58 -0.94
CA LEU A 34 -16.31 6.40 -1.18
C LEU A 34 -15.51 7.71 -1.12
N PHE A 35 -16.17 8.86 -0.89
CA PHE A 35 -15.54 10.18 -0.99
C PHE A 35 -15.36 10.87 0.35
N THR A 36 -16.16 10.50 1.35
CA THR A 36 -16.16 11.15 2.67
C THR A 36 -15.59 10.26 3.77
N ASP A 37 -14.89 9.17 3.42
CA ASP A 37 -14.25 8.30 4.40
C ASP A 37 -13.30 9.09 5.33
N ARG A 38 -13.29 8.68 6.58
CA ARG A 38 -12.48 9.29 7.63
C ARG A 38 -11.67 8.20 8.31
N TRP A 39 -10.36 8.40 8.32
CA TRP A 39 -9.39 7.45 8.92
C TRP A 39 -9.81 6.94 10.30
N GLU A 40 -10.20 7.83 11.21
CA GLU A 40 -10.60 7.42 12.57
C GLU A 40 -11.88 6.59 12.62
N GLU A 41 -12.83 6.85 11.71
CA GLU A 41 -14.11 6.15 11.64
C GLU A 41 -13.94 4.76 10.99
N SER A 42 -13.09 4.63 9.98
CA SER A 42 -12.75 3.35 9.34
C SER A 42 -12.20 2.32 10.34
N LYS A 43 -11.31 2.76 11.24
CA LYS A 43 -10.77 1.93 12.33
C LYS A 43 -11.86 1.45 13.27
N SER A 44 -12.76 2.36 13.68
CA SER A 44 -13.88 2.01 14.55
C SER A 44 -14.88 1.08 13.85
N ALA A 45 -15.03 1.16 12.52
CA ALA A 45 -15.91 0.26 11.77
C ALA A 45 -15.41 -1.19 11.81
N ILE A 46 -14.10 -1.42 11.65
CA ILE A 46 -13.50 -2.75 11.83
C ILE A 46 -13.60 -3.19 13.28
N ALA A 47 -13.20 -2.34 14.23
CA ALA A 47 -13.19 -2.67 15.65
C ALA A 47 -14.59 -3.04 16.20
N SER A 48 -15.64 -2.38 15.71
CA SER A 48 -17.03 -2.67 16.09
C SER A 48 -17.72 -3.77 15.26
N GLY A 49 -16.99 -4.41 14.33
CA GLY A 49 -17.52 -5.47 13.47
C GLY A 49 -18.48 -4.99 12.37
N LYS A 50 -18.54 -3.68 12.09
CA LYS A 50 -19.34 -3.10 10.99
C LYS A 50 -18.69 -3.31 9.61
N ALA A 51 -17.37 -3.53 9.59
CA ALA A 51 -16.61 -3.88 8.39
C ALA A 51 -15.88 -5.20 8.62
N GLY A 52 -15.79 -6.04 7.58
CA GLY A 52 -15.21 -7.38 7.68
C GLY A 52 -13.73 -7.46 7.29
N MET A 53 -13.25 -6.61 6.39
CA MET A 53 -11.85 -6.60 5.93
C MET A 53 -11.38 -5.17 5.72
N TYR A 54 -10.09 -4.95 5.95
CA TYR A 54 -9.43 -3.68 5.65
C TYR A 54 -8.11 -3.92 4.93
N TYR A 55 -7.96 -3.40 3.71
CA TYR A 55 -6.70 -3.48 2.98
C TYR A 55 -5.75 -2.38 3.46
N ILE A 56 -4.95 -2.71 4.48
CA ILE A 56 -4.12 -1.74 5.21
C ILE A 56 -2.83 -2.43 5.70
N GLY A 57 -1.80 -1.65 6.02
CA GLY A 57 -0.56 -2.16 6.60
C GLY A 57 -0.74 -2.65 8.04
N SER A 58 0.18 -3.51 8.49
CA SER A 58 0.16 -4.10 9.84
C SER A 58 0.17 -3.07 10.97
N TRP A 59 0.73 -1.89 10.72
CA TRP A 59 0.75 -0.76 11.67
C TRP A 59 -0.65 -0.30 12.10
N ALA A 60 -1.70 -0.62 11.34
CA ALA A 60 -3.07 -0.29 11.70
C ALA A 60 -3.64 -1.20 12.81
N ILE A 61 -3.05 -2.39 13.04
CA ILE A 61 -3.55 -3.38 14.01
C ILE A 61 -3.62 -2.76 15.40
N SER A 62 -2.54 -2.13 15.87
CA SER A 62 -2.52 -1.46 17.18
C SER A 62 -3.56 -0.34 17.27
N GLN A 63 -3.72 0.45 16.21
CA GLN A 63 -4.69 1.54 16.17
C GLN A 63 -6.15 1.08 16.18
N ILE A 64 -6.44 -0.09 15.63
CA ILE A 64 -7.76 -0.73 15.69
C ILE A 64 -8.01 -1.23 17.11
N LEU A 65 -7.04 -1.93 17.72
CA LEU A 65 -7.15 -2.44 19.09
C LEU A 65 -7.22 -1.33 20.15
N ASP A 66 -6.73 -0.13 19.84
CA ASP A 66 -6.87 1.05 20.68
C ASP A 66 -8.30 1.61 20.73
N LYS A 67 -9.21 1.16 19.86
CA LYS A 67 -10.65 1.49 19.88
C LYS A 67 -11.40 0.73 20.97
N LYS A 68 -10.92 0.80 22.20
CA LYS A 68 -11.41 0.03 23.35
C LYS A 68 -12.87 0.31 23.70
N ASP A 69 -13.38 1.49 23.31
CA ASP A 69 -14.79 1.88 23.45
C ASP A 69 -15.75 1.02 22.61
N THR A 70 -15.24 0.35 21.57
CA THR A 70 -16.01 -0.60 20.74
C THR A 70 -16.12 -1.99 21.37
N GLY A 71 -15.31 -2.29 22.39
CA GLY A 71 -15.21 -3.62 22.98
C GLY A 71 -14.35 -4.64 22.21
N VAL A 72 -13.68 -4.21 21.13
CA VAL A 72 -12.77 -5.04 20.34
C VAL A 72 -11.71 -5.71 21.21
N LYS A 73 -11.42 -6.98 20.93
CA LYS A 73 -10.31 -7.72 21.53
C LYS A 73 -9.32 -8.15 20.45
N SER A 74 -8.10 -8.47 20.88
CA SER A 74 -7.08 -9.01 19.97
C SER A 74 -7.53 -10.29 19.26
N GLU A 75 -8.34 -11.13 19.91
CA GLU A 75 -8.86 -12.38 19.33
C GLU A 75 -9.89 -12.16 18.20
N ASP A 76 -10.45 -10.96 18.08
CA ASP A 76 -11.43 -10.60 17.05
C ASP A 76 -10.78 -10.11 15.75
N ILE A 77 -9.49 -9.79 15.78
CA ILE A 77 -8.74 -9.19 14.66
C ILE A 77 -7.68 -10.16 14.17
N GLY A 78 -7.77 -10.55 12.90
CA GLY A 78 -6.74 -11.32 12.17
C GLY A 78 -5.94 -10.45 11.19
N PHE A 79 -4.82 -10.97 10.70
CA PHE A 79 -4.03 -10.32 9.65
C PHE A 79 -3.47 -11.38 8.69
N ALA A 80 -3.77 -11.23 7.39
CA ALA A 80 -3.46 -12.23 6.37
C ALA A 80 -2.97 -11.57 5.08
N PRO A 81 -2.17 -12.28 4.26
CA PRO A 81 -1.81 -11.82 2.92
C PRO A 81 -3.03 -11.58 2.05
N PHE A 82 -2.92 -10.65 1.10
CA PHE A 82 -3.99 -10.43 0.12
C PHE A 82 -4.20 -11.70 -0.71
N PRO A 83 -5.45 -12.13 -0.98
CA PRO A 83 -5.72 -13.34 -1.73
C PRO A 83 -5.06 -13.33 -3.11
N SER A 84 -4.12 -14.26 -3.31
CA SER A 84 -3.38 -14.37 -4.57
C SER A 84 -4.27 -14.81 -5.73
N LEU A 85 -4.07 -14.17 -6.89
CA LEU A 85 -4.63 -14.63 -8.16
C LEU A 85 -3.75 -15.72 -8.82
N ALA A 86 -2.57 -16.00 -8.27
CA ALA A 86 -1.56 -16.88 -8.84
C ALA A 86 -1.54 -18.30 -8.21
N GLY A 87 -2.71 -18.82 -7.83
CA GLY A 87 -2.87 -20.13 -7.21
C GLY A 87 -2.47 -20.13 -5.73
N ASP A 88 -1.82 -21.21 -5.26
CA ASP A 88 -1.54 -21.44 -3.83
C ASP A 88 -0.44 -20.54 -3.25
N LYS A 89 0.30 -19.82 -4.10
CA LYS A 89 1.40 -18.96 -3.65
C LYS A 89 0.86 -17.61 -3.16
N GLN A 90 1.08 -17.33 -1.88
CA GLN A 90 0.75 -16.04 -1.27
C GLN A 90 1.88 -15.03 -1.46
N PHE A 91 1.51 -13.79 -1.76
CA PHE A 91 2.44 -12.67 -1.87
C PHE A 91 2.03 -11.58 -0.90
N ALA A 92 3.03 -10.88 -0.36
CA ALA A 92 2.80 -9.72 0.48
C ALA A 92 3.72 -8.58 0.06
N HIS A 93 3.16 -7.39 -0.06
CA HIS A 93 3.96 -6.19 -0.24
C HIS A 93 4.69 -5.87 1.06
N MET A 94 6.00 -5.63 0.96
CA MET A 94 6.83 -5.19 2.05
C MET A 94 7.50 -3.87 1.67
N SER A 95 7.28 -2.86 2.50
CA SER A 95 7.94 -1.57 2.35
C SER A 95 8.29 -1.00 3.71
N SER A 96 9.33 -0.19 3.76
CA SER A 96 9.59 0.67 4.91
C SER A 96 8.47 1.70 5.04
N ASP A 97 7.98 1.89 6.27
CA ASP A 97 6.99 2.93 6.57
C ASP A 97 7.66 4.31 6.61
N TYR A 98 8.46 4.55 7.65
CA TYR A 98 9.32 5.74 7.77
C TYR A 98 10.76 5.38 8.05
N TRP A 99 11.67 6.21 7.54
CA TRP A 99 13.10 6.10 7.77
C TRP A 99 13.54 6.98 8.94
N TYR A 100 14.34 6.41 9.85
CA TYR A 100 15.06 7.19 10.84
C TYR A 100 16.34 7.78 10.23
N ALA A 101 16.50 9.10 10.33
CA ALA A 101 17.70 9.79 9.88
C ALA A 101 18.31 10.62 11.00
N VAL A 102 19.63 10.58 11.12
CA VAL A 102 20.38 11.42 12.06
C VAL A 102 21.05 12.54 11.27
N ASN A 103 20.75 13.79 11.64
CA ASN A 103 21.39 14.95 11.02
C ASN A 103 22.90 14.93 11.28
N LYS A 104 23.70 14.89 10.19
CA LYS A 104 25.17 14.89 10.26
C LYS A 104 25.76 16.10 11.01
N ASN A 105 25.03 17.21 11.07
CA ASN A 105 25.43 18.45 11.74
C ASN A 105 24.94 18.54 13.20
N SER A 106 24.33 17.48 13.76
CA SER A 106 23.85 17.48 15.14
C SER A 106 24.99 17.70 16.13
N LYS A 107 24.80 18.60 17.09
CA LYS A 107 25.73 18.81 18.22
C LYS A 107 25.78 17.60 19.18
N ASN A 108 24.81 16.69 19.09
CA ASN A 108 24.67 15.52 19.96
C ASN A 108 24.68 14.21 19.15
N LEU A 109 25.58 14.10 18.17
CA LEU A 109 25.60 12.98 17.23
C LEU A 109 25.70 11.59 17.90
N PRO A 110 26.55 11.36 18.93
CA PRO A 110 26.61 10.05 19.60
C PRO A 110 25.29 9.67 20.26
N ALA A 111 24.64 10.60 20.95
CA ALA A 111 23.36 10.35 21.63
C ALA A 111 22.23 10.05 20.63
N ALA A 112 22.17 10.79 19.52
CA ALA A 112 21.16 10.56 18.49
C ALA A 112 21.30 9.18 17.84
N LYS A 113 22.55 8.73 17.56
CA LYS A 113 22.81 7.39 17.04
C LYS A 113 22.46 6.30 18.05
N ALA A 114 22.82 6.49 19.32
CA ALA A 114 22.49 5.57 20.39
C ALA A 114 20.96 5.42 20.56
N TRP A 115 20.22 6.53 20.47
CA TRP A 115 18.76 6.51 20.53
C TRP A 115 18.14 5.70 19.38
N VAL A 116 18.55 5.94 18.13
CA VAL A 116 18.03 5.19 16.97
C VAL A 116 18.37 3.70 17.09
N LYS A 117 19.59 3.38 17.54
CA LYS A 117 19.99 1.98 17.78
C LYS A 117 19.12 1.32 18.84
N TYR A 118 18.95 1.95 19.99
CA TYR A 118 18.08 1.47 21.07
C TYR A 118 16.64 1.26 20.57
N LEU A 119 16.10 2.24 19.84
CA LEU A 119 14.74 2.16 19.30
C LEU A 119 14.56 0.94 18.39
N LEU A 120 15.52 0.67 17.51
CA LEU A 120 15.43 -0.41 16.53
C LEU A 120 15.74 -1.80 17.13
N GLU A 121 16.71 -1.89 18.04
CA GLU A 121 17.26 -3.18 18.47
C GLU A 121 16.76 -3.62 19.85
N GLU A 122 16.51 -2.68 20.75
CA GLU A 122 16.28 -2.98 22.18
C GLU A 122 14.85 -2.67 22.62
N SER A 123 14.21 -1.66 22.03
CA SER A 123 12.87 -1.22 22.45
C SER A 123 11.74 -2.15 21.99
N SER A 124 10.56 -2.02 22.59
CA SER A 124 9.32 -2.68 22.15
C SER A 124 8.60 -1.97 21.00
N PHE A 125 9.13 -0.83 20.53
CA PHE A 125 8.41 0.08 19.63
C PHE A 125 7.85 -0.59 18.37
N ALA A 126 8.59 -1.50 17.74
CA ALA A 126 8.11 -2.20 16.55
C ALA A 126 6.83 -3.01 16.84
N ASP A 127 6.77 -3.74 17.95
CA ASP A 127 5.57 -4.49 18.32
C ASP A 127 4.44 -3.54 18.78
N ASP A 128 4.76 -2.54 19.60
CA ASP A 128 3.77 -1.58 20.11
C ASP A 128 3.08 -0.81 18.98
N ALA A 129 3.83 -0.50 17.91
CA ALA A 129 3.34 0.24 16.76
C ALA A 129 2.83 -0.65 15.60
N GLY A 130 2.83 -1.98 15.74
CA GLY A 130 2.31 -2.88 14.69
C GLY A 130 3.26 -3.11 13.51
N PHE A 131 4.55 -2.80 13.65
CA PHE A 131 5.55 -2.98 12.61
C PHE A 131 6.19 -4.36 12.63
N MET A 132 6.64 -4.82 11.47
CA MET A 132 7.52 -5.98 11.38
C MET A 132 8.89 -5.66 12.00
N GLN A 133 9.50 -6.67 12.62
CA GLN A 133 10.80 -6.55 13.26
C GLN A 133 11.89 -6.30 12.22
N THR A 134 12.71 -5.26 12.43
CA THR A 134 13.87 -4.96 11.57
C THR A 134 15.08 -5.82 11.93
N VAL A 135 15.15 -6.28 13.18
CA VAL A 135 16.14 -7.25 13.66
C VAL A 135 15.68 -8.66 13.28
N LYS A 136 16.34 -9.28 12.29
CA LYS A 136 15.95 -10.57 11.71
C LYS A 136 15.85 -11.74 12.70
N THR A 137 16.59 -11.68 13.81
CA THR A 137 16.59 -12.72 14.83
C THR A 137 15.51 -12.52 15.89
N ARG A 138 14.74 -11.43 15.81
CA ARG A 138 13.67 -11.10 16.76
C ARG A 138 12.33 -11.46 16.14
N GLU A 139 11.57 -12.27 16.87
CA GLU A 139 10.18 -12.55 16.52
C GLU A 139 9.27 -11.45 17.06
N SER A 140 8.21 -11.13 16.31
CA SER A 140 7.18 -10.21 16.80
C SER A 140 6.37 -10.85 17.92
N THR A 141 5.96 -10.05 18.90
CA THR A 141 5.05 -10.50 19.96
C THR A 141 3.57 -10.40 19.55
N ILE A 142 3.25 -9.73 18.44
CA ILE A 142 1.89 -9.50 17.97
C ILE A 142 1.29 -10.79 17.39
N PRO A 143 0.16 -11.31 17.93
CA PRO A 143 -0.47 -12.55 17.44
C PRO A 143 -0.81 -12.50 15.95
N GLN A 144 -1.33 -11.37 15.48
CA GLN A 144 -1.73 -11.17 14.08
C GLN A 144 -0.54 -11.20 13.12
N LEU A 145 0.63 -10.67 13.51
CA LEU A 145 1.84 -10.79 12.70
C LEU A 145 2.34 -12.24 12.67
N LYS A 146 2.24 -12.98 13.79
CA LYS A 146 2.57 -14.41 13.81
C LYS A 146 1.64 -15.21 12.88
N GLU A 147 0.34 -14.92 12.91
CA GLU A 147 -0.65 -15.50 12.01
C GLU A 147 -0.27 -15.22 10.55
N PHE A 148 -0.02 -13.96 10.21
CA PHE A 148 0.40 -13.53 8.88
C PHE A 148 1.64 -14.28 8.39
N MET A 149 2.66 -14.43 9.25
CA MET A 149 3.89 -15.17 8.91
C MET A 149 3.65 -16.67 8.74
N SER A 150 2.63 -17.24 9.38
CA SER A 150 2.27 -18.67 9.24
C SER A 150 1.78 -19.03 7.83
N TYR A 151 1.29 -18.07 7.06
CA TYR A 151 0.96 -18.25 5.64
C TYR A 151 2.19 -18.35 4.73
N THR A 152 3.41 -18.14 5.27
CA THR A 152 4.67 -18.16 4.53
C THR A 152 4.66 -17.30 3.25
N PRO A 153 4.23 -16.03 3.31
CA PRO A 153 4.10 -15.20 2.11
C PRO A 153 5.47 -14.94 1.47
N THR A 154 5.50 -14.88 0.15
CA THR A 154 6.65 -14.31 -0.57
C THR A 154 6.58 -12.80 -0.52
N PHE A 155 7.55 -12.18 0.14
CA PHE A 155 7.64 -10.72 0.19
C PHE A 155 8.05 -10.13 -1.16
N VAL A 156 7.35 -9.06 -1.54
CA VAL A 156 7.60 -8.27 -2.73
C VAL A 156 7.91 -6.84 -2.29
N GLU A 157 9.12 -6.39 -2.59
CA GLU A 157 9.55 -5.02 -2.32
C GLU A 157 9.30 -4.12 -3.53
N SER A 158 9.06 -2.84 -3.27
CA SER A 158 8.98 -1.84 -4.33
C SER A 158 10.34 -1.66 -5.01
N VAL A 159 10.33 -1.64 -6.34
CA VAL A 159 11.50 -1.29 -7.14
C VAL A 159 11.39 0.15 -7.62
N ASN A 160 12.54 0.82 -7.77
CA ASN A 160 12.56 2.10 -8.46
C ASN A 160 12.17 1.90 -9.92
N MET A 161 11.20 2.69 -10.38
CA MET A 161 10.81 2.70 -11.78
C MET A 161 11.89 3.43 -12.59
N ASP A 162 11.95 3.14 -13.89
CA ASP A 162 12.91 3.79 -14.78
C ASP A 162 12.62 5.30 -14.95
N GLU A 163 13.64 6.06 -15.36
CA GLU A 163 13.53 7.51 -15.54
C GLU A 163 12.44 7.89 -16.56
N ASP A 164 12.30 7.10 -17.64
CA ASP A 164 11.27 7.32 -18.65
C ASP A 164 9.87 7.23 -18.02
N PHE A 165 9.62 6.21 -17.19
CA PHE A 165 8.36 6.07 -16.47
C PHE A 165 8.04 7.33 -15.67
N HIS A 166 9.00 7.89 -14.94
CA HIS A 166 8.79 9.10 -14.15
C HIS A 166 8.51 10.32 -15.03
N GLN A 167 9.28 10.53 -16.10
CA GLN A 167 9.10 11.65 -17.03
C GLN A 167 7.75 11.56 -17.77
N ILE A 168 7.39 10.37 -18.24
CA ILE A 168 6.12 10.11 -18.93
C ILE A 168 4.95 10.33 -17.96
N SER A 169 5.03 9.78 -16.74
CA SER A 169 3.98 9.94 -15.73
C SER A 169 3.73 11.41 -15.39
N GLN A 170 4.79 12.19 -15.19
CA GLN A 170 4.71 13.63 -14.92
C GLN A 170 4.03 14.37 -16.08
N LYS A 171 4.47 14.16 -17.32
CA LYS A 171 3.88 14.82 -18.50
C LYS A 171 2.44 14.38 -18.77
N ALA A 172 2.09 13.12 -18.49
CA ALA A 172 0.73 12.61 -18.59
C ALA A 172 -0.19 13.13 -17.46
N GLY A 173 0.38 13.74 -16.42
CA GLY A 173 -0.34 14.18 -15.23
C GLY A 173 -0.80 13.03 -14.33
N PHE A 174 -0.11 11.88 -14.38
CA PHE A 174 -0.40 10.75 -13.52
C PHE A 174 0.36 10.84 -12.19
N SER A 175 -0.40 10.73 -11.11
CA SER A 175 0.15 10.54 -9.77
C SER A 175 -0.29 9.17 -9.26
N PHE A 176 0.63 8.20 -9.34
CA PHE A 176 0.37 6.82 -8.94
C PHE A 176 0.46 6.62 -7.42
N TYR A 177 1.04 7.56 -6.69
CA TYR A 177 1.38 7.42 -5.27
C TYR A 177 0.45 8.18 -4.33
N ASP A 178 -0.35 9.13 -4.82
CA ASP A 178 -1.26 9.94 -3.99
C ASP A 178 -2.74 9.50 -4.07
N GLY A 179 -3.01 8.38 -4.74
CA GLY A 179 -4.35 7.82 -4.87
C GLY A 179 -5.30 8.55 -5.83
N LYS A 180 -4.92 9.71 -6.40
CA LYS A 180 -5.83 10.47 -7.30
C LYS A 180 -6.24 9.68 -8.52
N ILE A 181 -5.32 8.89 -9.07
CA ILE A 181 -5.62 8.08 -10.26
C ILE A 181 -6.67 7.00 -9.97
N ILE A 182 -6.76 6.52 -8.72
CA ILE A 182 -7.73 5.51 -8.31
C ILE A 182 -9.16 6.09 -8.30
N GLN A 183 -9.34 7.38 -8.03
CA GLN A 183 -10.67 8.01 -8.03
C GLN A 183 -11.37 7.90 -9.39
N GLU A 184 -10.62 7.98 -10.51
CA GLU A 184 -11.21 7.82 -11.85
C GLU A 184 -11.71 6.38 -12.08
N ILE A 185 -11.08 5.38 -11.46
CA ILE A 185 -11.54 3.99 -11.49
C ILE A 185 -12.81 3.85 -10.64
N VAL A 186 -12.80 4.45 -9.45
CA VAL A 186 -13.90 4.40 -8.48
C VAL A 186 -15.21 4.98 -9.05
N ILE A 187 -15.12 6.11 -9.78
CA ILE A 187 -16.28 6.80 -10.34
C ILE A 187 -16.80 6.13 -11.63
N SER A 188 -15.96 5.35 -12.31
CA SER A 188 -16.32 4.79 -13.62
C SER A 188 -17.11 3.50 -13.50
N ASN A 189 -18.18 3.39 -14.29
CA ASN A 189 -18.89 2.13 -14.50
C ASN A 189 -18.23 1.24 -15.58
N ASN A 190 -17.23 1.77 -16.29
CA ASN A 190 -16.54 1.06 -17.37
C ASN A 190 -15.03 1.32 -17.30
N LEU A 191 -14.30 0.32 -16.82
CA LEU A 191 -12.84 0.37 -16.70
C LEU A 191 -12.12 0.52 -18.05
N GLN A 192 -12.65 -0.05 -19.14
CA GLN A 192 -12.06 0.08 -20.48
C GLN A 192 -11.99 1.54 -20.91
N THR A 193 -13.08 2.30 -20.70
CA THR A 193 -13.12 3.73 -21.04
C THR A 193 -12.06 4.53 -20.28
N VAL A 194 -11.81 4.18 -19.01
CA VAL A 194 -10.75 4.81 -18.20
C VAL A 194 -9.37 4.48 -18.77
N PHE A 195 -9.13 3.22 -19.12
CA PHE A 195 -7.85 2.78 -19.68
C PHE A 195 -7.57 3.37 -21.06
N ASP A 196 -8.58 3.51 -21.92
CA ASP A 196 -8.43 4.15 -23.23
C ASP A 196 -8.04 5.63 -23.09
N LYS A 197 -8.69 6.33 -22.16
CA LYS A 197 -8.33 7.71 -21.79
C LYS A 197 -6.90 7.78 -21.26
N TRP A 198 -6.51 6.86 -20.39
CA TRP A 198 -5.17 6.85 -19.82
C TRP A 198 -4.09 6.50 -20.83
N ASN A 199 -4.32 5.51 -21.69
CA ASN A 199 -3.42 5.16 -22.80
C ASN A 199 -3.25 6.33 -23.77
N THR A 200 -4.31 7.08 -24.06
CA THR A 200 -4.22 8.29 -24.90
C THR A 200 -3.27 9.34 -24.28
N LYS A 201 -3.45 9.65 -22.99
CA LYS A 201 -2.56 10.56 -22.26
C LYS A 201 -1.12 10.04 -22.18
N TRP A 202 -0.96 8.75 -21.88
CA TRP A 202 0.33 8.09 -21.78
C TRP A 202 1.10 8.15 -23.10
N LYS A 203 0.45 7.80 -24.21
CA LYS A 203 1.03 7.84 -25.55
C LYS A 203 1.51 9.24 -25.92
N GLN A 204 0.69 10.26 -25.69
CA GLN A 204 1.07 11.67 -25.95
C GLN A 204 2.29 12.08 -25.13
N ALA A 205 2.30 11.75 -23.84
CA ALA A 205 3.42 12.05 -22.95
C ALA A 205 4.70 11.29 -23.34
N ARG A 206 4.58 10.01 -23.70
CA ARG A 206 5.68 9.17 -24.16
C ARG A 206 6.31 9.72 -25.44
N GLN A 207 5.50 10.12 -26.42
CA GLN A 207 6.03 10.75 -27.63
C GLN A 207 6.79 12.05 -27.33
N ALA A 208 6.28 12.87 -26.40
CA ALA A 208 6.97 14.10 -26.00
C ALA A 208 8.34 13.80 -25.36
N VAL A 209 8.42 12.79 -24.49
CA VAL A 209 9.70 12.36 -23.87
C VAL A 209 10.69 11.83 -24.93
N LEU A 210 10.23 10.99 -25.86
CA LEU A 210 11.10 10.45 -26.92
C LEU A 210 11.64 11.57 -27.83
N ASN A 211 10.77 12.50 -28.24
CA ASN A 211 11.17 13.65 -29.04
C ASN A 211 12.24 14.51 -28.34
N GLU A 212 12.12 14.73 -27.02
CA GLU A 212 13.11 15.46 -26.21
C GLU A 212 14.46 14.75 -26.13
N LYS A 213 14.46 13.42 -26.26
CA LYS A 213 15.67 12.59 -26.27
C LYS A 213 16.27 12.36 -27.66
N GLY A 214 15.64 12.91 -28.70
CA GLY A 214 16.04 12.68 -30.10
C GLY A 214 15.84 11.22 -30.55
N GLN A 215 14.86 10.52 -29.97
CA GLN A 215 14.50 9.13 -30.25
C GLN A 215 13.16 9.03 -30.98
#